data_AF-A0AAC9W3N0-F1
#
_entry.id   AF-A0AAC9W3N0-F1
#
_cell.length_a   1.000
_cell.length_b   1.000
_cell.length_c   1.000
_cell.angle_alpha   90.00
_cell.angle_beta   90.00
_cell.angle_gamma   90.00
#
_symmetry.space_group_name_H-M   'P 1'
#
loop_
_entity.id
_entity.type
_entity.pdbx_description
1 polymer ?
#
loop_
_entity_poly.entity_id
_entity_poly.type
_entity_poly.pdbx_seq_one_letter_code
_entity_poly.pdbx_strand_id
1 'polypeptide(L)'
;MKNKISIRGLTAAAAVAAVLFLFAGCQAEAPAQQTEATAEQQTEAAVPSARRITPGEVLSQIYHAEFEGQEGMSRDWISDAKGNEHLLLRESTDDEGRLVRLMLVYDRKSQNDACDLAVLEQVTYEQRGEECHAVDTSILDMYAVVQDTGEVIASGKTDWGDIGSKAYQAATGE
;
A
#
# COMPACT_ATOMS: atom_id res chain seq x y z
N MET A 1 25.14 30.20 20.01
CA MET A 1 25.49 29.15 20.98
C MET A 1 25.08 27.82 20.38
N LYS A 2 26.05 26.91 20.26
CA LYS A 2 25.89 25.55 19.73
C LYS A 2 25.25 24.67 20.80
N ASN A 3 24.52 23.63 20.42
CA ASN A 3 24.64 22.29 21.01
C ASN A 3 23.96 21.25 20.11
N LYS A 4 24.79 20.57 19.31
CA LYS A 4 24.54 19.26 18.69
C LYS A 4 24.91 18.20 19.73
N ILE A 5 24.08 17.18 19.93
CA ILE A 5 24.51 15.94 20.59
C ILE A 5 24.33 14.80 19.59
N SER A 6 25.48 14.27 19.20
CA SER A 6 25.69 13.09 18.38
C SER A 6 26.29 12.03 19.29
N ILE A 7 25.70 10.85 19.39
CA ILE A 7 26.34 9.70 20.03
C ILE A 7 26.43 8.59 19.00
N ARG A 8 27.66 8.31 18.58
CA ARG A 8 28.08 7.12 17.84
C ARG A 8 28.63 6.10 18.84
N GLY A 9 28.37 4.83 18.56
CA GLY A 9 29.29 3.72 18.81
C GLY A 9 28.89 2.78 19.95
N LEU A 10 28.81 1.47 19.68
CA LEU A 10 29.92 0.54 19.95
C LEU A 10 29.64 -0.88 19.41
N THR A 11 30.54 -1.30 18.51
CA THR A 11 31.21 -2.62 18.38
C THR A 11 30.48 -3.97 18.50
N ALA A 12 30.75 -4.77 17.47
CA ALA A 12 30.59 -6.22 17.33
C ALA A 12 31.31 -7.08 18.39
N ALA A 13 30.83 -8.31 18.55
CA ALA A 13 31.67 -9.46 18.89
C ALA A 13 31.06 -10.75 18.31
N ALA A 14 31.79 -11.38 17.40
CA ALA A 14 31.57 -12.74 16.93
C ALA A 14 32.10 -13.74 17.96
N ALA A 15 31.42 -14.86 18.14
CA ALA A 15 31.93 -16.00 18.90
C ALA A 15 31.94 -17.24 18.00
N VAL A 16 33.15 -17.68 17.66
CA VAL A 16 33.47 -18.95 17.02
C VAL A 16 33.65 -19.97 18.13
N ALA A 17 32.94 -21.10 18.08
CA ALA A 17 33.24 -22.27 18.89
C ALA A 17 33.56 -23.43 17.97
N ALA A 18 34.78 -23.94 18.09
CA ALA A 18 35.31 -25.03 17.30
C ALA A 18 35.71 -26.19 18.22
N VAL A 19 35.55 -27.40 17.67
CA VAL A 19 36.27 -28.66 17.96
C VAL A 19 35.86 -29.42 19.23
N LEU A 20 35.43 -30.68 19.03
CA LEU A 20 36.20 -31.85 19.48
C LEU A 20 35.77 -33.13 18.75
N PHE A 21 36.70 -33.71 18.02
CA PHE A 21 36.66 -35.05 17.42
C PHE A 21 36.87 -36.13 18.48
N LEU A 22 36.17 -37.26 18.36
CA LEU A 22 36.54 -38.53 18.97
C LEU A 22 36.35 -39.64 17.92
N PHE A 23 37.46 -40.30 17.59
CA PHE A 23 37.59 -41.41 16.65
C PHE A 23 37.13 -42.74 17.27
N ALA A 24 36.61 -43.67 16.44
CA ALA A 24 37.23 -44.97 16.15
C ALA A 24 36.22 -45.97 15.58
N GLY A 25 36.58 -46.66 14.47
CA GLY A 25 35.95 -47.94 14.13
C GLY A 25 35.91 -48.33 12.65
N CYS A 26 36.98 -49.00 12.20
CA CYS A 26 37.00 -50.16 11.30
C CYS A 26 36.65 -50.09 9.78
N GLN A 27 37.67 -50.56 9.05
CA GLN A 27 37.71 -51.31 7.78
C GLN A 27 37.61 -50.59 6.44
N ALA A 28 38.61 -50.94 5.62
CA ALA A 28 38.85 -50.54 4.25
C ALA A 28 38.54 -51.73 3.33
N GLU A 29 37.89 -51.46 2.19
CA GLU A 29 38.06 -52.22 0.94
C GLU A 29 37.62 -51.32 -0.25
N ALA A 30 38.39 -51.34 -1.33
CA ALA A 30 38.33 -50.45 -2.51
C ALA A 30 37.60 -51.12 -3.70
N PRO A 31 37.58 -50.56 -4.94
CA PRO A 31 37.27 -49.21 -5.44
C PRO A 31 36.18 -49.23 -6.55
N ALA A 32 35.57 -48.08 -6.90
CA ALA A 32 34.99 -47.89 -8.24
C ALA A 32 34.87 -46.39 -8.58
N GLN A 33 35.40 -46.02 -9.74
CA GLN A 33 35.34 -44.70 -10.35
C GLN A 33 33.90 -44.39 -10.80
N GLN A 34 33.41 -43.19 -10.53
CA GLN A 34 32.44 -42.52 -11.40
C GLN A 34 32.75 -41.02 -11.42
N THR A 35 33.26 -40.60 -12.58
CA THR A 35 33.32 -39.22 -13.03
C THR A 35 31.91 -38.83 -13.43
N GLU A 36 31.26 -37.92 -12.71
CA GLU A 36 30.06 -37.25 -13.20
C GLU A 36 30.21 -35.75 -13.07
N ALA A 37 29.87 -35.10 -14.18
CA ALA A 37 30.09 -33.71 -14.47
C ALA A 37 29.35 -32.80 -13.49
N THR A 38 30.05 -31.78 -13.01
CA THR A 38 29.47 -30.61 -12.36
C THR A 38 28.49 -29.96 -13.34
N ALA A 39 27.19 -30.22 -13.16
CA ALA A 39 26.14 -29.43 -13.79
C ALA A 39 26.11 -28.08 -13.08
N GLU A 40 26.57 -27.04 -13.76
CA GLU A 40 26.32 -25.66 -13.36
C GLU A 40 24.80 -25.46 -13.36
N GLN A 41 24.20 -25.48 -12.16
CA GLN A 41 22.85 -24.99 -11.97
C GLN A 41 22.87 -23.49 -12.27
N GLN A 42 22.50 -23.15 -13.50
CA GLN A 42 22.03 -21.81 -13.84
C GLN A 42 20.78 -21.55 -13.01
N THR A 43 20.95 -20.84 -11.90
CA THR A 43 19.86 -20.17 -11.22
C THR A 43 19.37 -19.07 -12.16
N GLU A 44 18.40 -19.41 -12.99
CA GLU A 44 17.60 -18.43 -13.71
C GLU A 44 16.88 -17.59 -12.64
N ALA A 45 17.35 -16.35 -12.46
CA ALA A 45 16.73 -15.41 -11.56
C ALA A 45 15.28 -15.22 -12.02
N ALA A 46 14.33 -15.77 -11.25
CA ALA A 46 12.93 -15.49 -11.44
C ALA A 46 12.76 -13.96 -11.40
N VAL A 47 12.43 -13.36 -12.54
CA VAL A 47 12.01 -11.97 -12.61
C VAL A 47 10.83 -11.86 -11.65
N PRO A 48 10.90 -11.07 -10.56
CA PRO A 48 9.77 -10.95 -9.65
C PRO A 48 8.60 -10.43 -10.47
N SER A 49 7.55 -11.25 -10.62
CA SER A 49 6.29 -10.80 -11.20
C SER A 49 5.86 -9.58 -10.41
N ALA A 50 5.77 -8.41 -11.06
CA ALA A 50 5.35 -7.18 -10.42
C ALA A 50 4.07 -7.44 -9.62
N ARG A 51 4.15 -7.32 -8.29
CA ARG A 51 3.01 -7.53 -7.41
C ARG A 51 1.96 -6.48 -7.78
N ARG A 52 0.79 -6.93 -8.23
CA ARG A 52 -0.34 -6.03 -8.44
C ARG A 52 -0.87 -5.60 -7.08
N ILE A 53 -0.98 -4.28 -6.91
CA ILE A 53 -1.55 -3.66 -5.72
C ILE A 53 -3.06 -3.88 -5.75
N THR A 54 -3.64 -4.30 -4.63
CA THR A 54 -5.10 -4.46 -4.48
C THR A 54 -5.78 -3.11 -4.25
N PRO A 55 -7.08 -2.96 -4.55
CA PRO A 55 -7.83 -1.74 -4.22
C PRO A 55 -7.65 -1.30 -2.76
N GLY A 56 -7.69 -2.25 -1.81
CA GLY A 56 -7.49 -1.93 -0.39
C GLY A 56 -6.08 -1.40 -0.06
N GLU A 57 -5.05 -1.91 -0.73
CA GLU A 57 -3.68 -1.39 -0.61
C GLU A 57 -3.54 0.01 -1.24
N VAL A 58 -4.25 0.30 -2.33
CA VAL A 58 -4.32 1.65 -2.93
C VAL A 58 -4.91 2.65 -1.93
N LEU A 59 -6.08 2.33 -1.36
CA LEU A 59 -6.73 3.20 -0.36
C LEU A 59 -5.88 3.40 0.89
N SER A 60 -5.18 2.33 1.32
CA SER A 60 -4.26 2.39 2.44
C SER A 60 -3.06 3.31 2.19
N GLN A 61 -2.49 3.28 0.98
CA GLN A 61 -1.37 4.16 0.63
C GLN A 61 -1.78 5.62 0.65
N ILE A 62 -2.97 5.94 0.13
CA ILE A 62 -3.51 7.30 0.19
C ILE A 62 -3.74 7.72 1.64
N TYR A 63 -4.31 6.85 2.48
CA TYR A 63 -4.44 7.13 3.92
C TYR A 63 -3.11 7.52 4.57
N HIS A 64 -2.07 6.70 4.36
CA HIS A 64 -0.75 6.94 4.93
C HIS A 64 -0.10 8.24 4.42
N ALA A 65 -0.23 8.54 3.12
CA ALA A 65 0.38 9.71 2.52
C ALA A 65 -0.34 11.02 2.92
N GLU A 66 -1.67 11.00 2.95
CA GLU A 66 -2.47 12.22 3.00
C GLU A 66 -3.15 12.44 4.35
N PHE A 67 -3.56 11.39 5.07
CA PHE A 67 -4.48 11.51 6.21
C PHE A 67 -3.92 11.03 7.55
N GLU A 68 -2.85 10.22 7.55
CA GLU A 68 -2.28 9.66 8.77
C GLU A 68 -1.77 10.77 9.72
N GLY A 69 -2.15 10.66 10.98
CA GLY A 69 -1.79 11.63 12.03
C GLY A 69 -2.61 12.93 12.02
N GLN A 70 -3.54 13.10 11.07
CA GLN A 70 -4.52 14.19 11.15
C GLN A 70 -5.56 13.90 12.24
N GLU A 71 -5.95 14.93 12.99
CA GLU A 71 -6.96 14.80 14.04
C GLU A 71 -8.33 14.43 13.46
N GLY A 72 -9.01 13.46 14.08
CA GLY A 72 -10.35 13.05 13.70
C GLY A 72 -10.42 12.17 12.44
N MET A 73 -9.29 11.72 11.90
CA MET A 73 -9.26 10.75 10.81
C MET A 73 -9.15 9.31 11.35
N SER A 74 -10.07 8.44 10.91
CA SER A 74 -10.05 7.01 11.15
C SER A 74 -9.58 6.24 9.91
N ARG A 75 -9.36 4.93 10.09
CA ARG A 75 -8.96 3.99 9.04
C ARG A 75 -9.86 2.76 9.12
N ASP A 76 -11.16 2.98 9.06
CA ASP A 76 -12.16 1.92 9.19
C ASP A 76 -12.61 1.42 7.82
N TRP A 77 -12.77 0.11 7.70
CA TRP A 77 -13.24 -0.51 6.47
C TRP A 77 -14.76 -0.69 6.51
N ILE A 78 -15.43 -0.25 5.46
CA ILE A 78 -16.86 -0.48 5.23
C ILE A 78 -17.06 -1.12 3.87
N SER A 79 -18.16 -1.85 3.70
CA SER A 79 -18.53 -2.44 2.40
C SER A 79 -19.87 -1.92 1.92
N ASP A 80 -19.98 -1.66 0.63
CA ASP A 80 -21.28 -1.40 0.00
C ASP A 80 -22.09 -2.70 -0.16
N ALA A 81 -23.33 -2.58 -0.64
CA ALA A 81 -24.20 -3.73 -0.89
C ALA A 81 -23.70 -4.69 -2.00
N LYS A 82 -22.71 -4.26 -2.79
CA LYS A 82 -22.05 -5.07 -3.83
C LYS A 82 -20.78 -5.75 -3.32
N GLY A 83 -20.38 -5.48 -2.07
CA GLY A 83 -19.15 -6.00 -1.46
C GLY A 83 -17.89 -5.22 -1.82
N ASN A 84 -18.02 -4.03 -2.41
CA ASN A 84 -16.87 -3.15 -2.63
C ASN A 84 -16.45 -2.54 -1.30
N GLU A 85 -15.17 -2.63 -0.99
CA GLU A 85 -14.60 -2.06 0.24
C GLU A 85 -14.21 -0.60 0.02
N HIS A 86 -14.54 0.23 1.00
CA HIS A 86 -14.19 1.64 1.08
C HIS A 86 -13.51 1.91 2.41
N LEU A 87 -12.68 2.96 2.43
CA LEU A 87 -12.08 3.44 3.66
C LEU A 87 -12.90 4.61 4.21
N LEU A 88 -13.58 4.40 5.34
CA LEU A 88 -14.23 5.46 6.10
C LEU A 88 -13.14 6.24 6.83
N LEU A 89 -12.97 7.50 6.45
CA LEU A 89 -11.99 8.41 7.04
C LEU A 89 -12.57 9.20 8.21
N ARG A 90 -13.84 9.59 8.13
CA ARG A 90 -14.50 10.34 9.20
C ARG A 90 -16.01 10.18 9.10
N GLU A 91 -16.65 10.08 10.26
CA GLU A 91 -18.09 10.22 10.40
C GLU A 91 -18.38 11.47 11.23
N SER A 92 -19.30 12.30 10.74
CA SER A 92 -19.72 13.53 11.40
C SER A 92 -21.20 13.81 11.15
N THR A 93 -21.65 14.97 11.62
CA THR A 93 -23.01 15.44 11.43
C THR A 93 -22.97 16.87 10.89
N ASP A 94 -23.80 17.19 9.90
CA ASP A 94 -23.93 18.58 9.40
C ASP A 94 -24.80 19.45 10.32
N ASP A 95 -24.98 20.72 9.93
CA ASP A 95 -25.75 21.70 10.70
C ASP A 95 -27.24 21.31 10.86
N GLU A 96 -27.76 20.47 9.96
CA GLU A 96 -29.13 19.95 9.99
C GLU A 96 -29.27 18.63 10.77
N GLY A 97 -28.19 18.09 11.33
CA GLY A 97 -28.23 16.83 12.08
C GLY A 97 -28.12 15.59 11.20
N ARG A 98 -27.75 15.72 9.92
CA ARG A 98 -27.61 14.60 8.98
C ARG A 98 -26.25 13.95 9.07
N LEU A 99 -26.21 12.64 8.88
CA LEU A 99 -24.97 11.87 8.87
C LEU A 99 -24.12 12.28 7.66
N VAL A 100 -22.85 12.60 7.88
CA VAL A 100 -21.87 12.90 6.83
C VAL A 100 -20.68 11.95 6.97
N ARG A 101 -20.30 11.31 5.87
CA ARG A 101 -19.12 10.44 5.80
C ARG A 101 -18.12 10.98 4.82
N LEU A 102 -16.86 11.05 5.25
CA LEU A 102 -15.71 11.27 4.39
C LEU A 102 -15.08 9.90 4.09
N MET A 103 -14.95 9.53 2.82
CA MET A 103 -14.55 8.19 2.40
C MET A 103 -13.55 8.24 1.25
N LEU A 104 -12.63 7.27 1.23
CA LEU A 104 -11.86 6.93 0.04
C LEU A 104 -12.49 5.72 -0.65
N VAL A 105 -12.66 5.84 -1.97
CA VAL A 105 -13.31 4.85 -2.82
C VAL A 105 -12.41 4.53 -4.01
N TYR A 106 -12.11 3.25 -4.24
CA TYR A 106 -11.37 2.86 -5.44
C TYR A 106 -12.24 3.06 -6.68
N ASP A 107 -11.66 3.62 -7.74
CA ASP A 107 -12.35 3.84 -9.02
C ASP A 107 -11.88 2.82 -10.07
N ARG A 108 -10.66 3.01 -10.59
CA ARG A 108 -10.13 2.23 -11.73
C ARG A 108 -8.63 2.40 -11.88
N LYS A 109 -8.05 1.79 -12.93
CA LYS A 109 -6.71 2.13 -13.43
C LYS A 109 -6.72 3.40 -14.30
N SER A 110 -5.61 4.12 -14.30
CA SER A 110 -5.40 5.29 -15.16
C SER A 110 -5.40 4.94 -16.64
N GLN A 111 -5.65 5.92 -17.52
CA GLN A 111 -5.69 5.73 -18.97
C GLN A 111 -4.41 5.07 -19.54
N ASN A 112 -3.25 5.33 -18.95
CA ASN A 112 -1.98 4.73 -19.34
C ASN A 112 -1.58 3.47 -18.56
N ASP A 113 -2.48 2.92 -17.73
CA ASP A 113 -2.27 1.76 -16.84
C ASP A 113 -1.10 1.90 -15.83
N ALA A 114 -0.51 3.09 -15.67
CA ALA A 114 0.63 3.31 -14.78
C ALA A 114 0.20 3.56 -13.32
N CYS A 115 -1.04 3.99 -13.09
CA CYS A 115 -1.57 4.32 -11.77
C CYS A 115 -2.87 3.57 -11.48
N ASP A 116 -3.16 3.38 -10.20
CA ASP A 116 -4.49 3.05 -9.69
C ASP A 116 -5.12 4.31 -9.09
N LEU A 117 -6.40 4.54 -9.39
CA LEU A 117 -7.12 5.76 -9.07
C LEU A 117 -8.15 5.53 -7.96
N ALA A 118 -8.28 6.51 -7.08
CA ALA A 118 -9.30 6.53 -6.03
C ALA A 118 -9.88 7.95 -5.86
N VAL A 119 -11.10 8.01 -5.36
CA VAL A 119 -11.86 9.25 -5.14
C VAL A 119 -11.98 9.50 -3.65
N LEU A 120 -11.73 10.74 -3.24
CA LEU A 120 -12.12 11.24 -1.94
C LEU A 120 -13.50 11.87 -2.06
N GLU A 121 -14.48 11.25 -1.43
CA GLU A 121 -15.86 11.73 -1.47
C GLU A 121 -16.37 12.07 -0.07
N GLN A 122 -17.22 13.08 -0.02
CA GLN A 122 -18.07 13.37 1.12
C GLN A 122 -19.51 13.02 0.75
N VAL A 123 -20.11 12.13 1.53
CA VAL A 123 -21.48 11.68 1.31
C VAL A 123 -22.35 12.07 2.49
N THR A 124 -23.41 12.80 2.21
CA THR A 124 -24.43 13.17 3.20
C THR A 124 -25.60 12.21 3.10
N TYR A 125 -26.07 11.74 4.25
CA TYR A 125 -27.14 10.77 4.36
C TYR A 125 -28.31 11.32 5.18
N GLU A 126 -29.52 10.97 4.77
CA GLU A 126 -30.74 11.24 5.52
C GLU A 126 -31.35 9.95 6.05
N GLN A 127 -31.89 10.01 7.26
CA GLN A 127 -32.70 8.94 7.83
C GLN A 127 -34.15 9.11 7.35
N ARG A 128 -34.71 8.10 6.70
CA ARG A 128 -36.14 7.99 6.37
C ARG A 128 -36.68 6.70 6.98
N GLY A 129 -37.29 6.83 8.16
CA GLY A 129 -37.70 5.67 8.94
C GLY A 129 -36.49 4.87 9.41
N GLU A 130 -36.48 3.56 9.15
CA GLU A 130 -35.35 2.68 9.50
C GLU A 130 -34.23 2.71 8.45
N GLU A 131 -34.45 3.36 7.31
CA GLU A 131 -33.50 3.41 6.20
C GLU A 131 -32.64 4.67 6.24
N CYS A 132 -31.36 4.51 5.93
CA CYS A 132 -30.41 5.60 5.73
C CYS A 132 -30.05 5.64 4.25
N HIS A 133 -30.22 6.79 3.59
CA HIS A 133 -29.99 6.93 2.15
C HIS A 133 -29.09 8.12 1.88
N ALA A 134 -28.17 7.96 0.92
CA ALA A 134 -27.35 9.07 0.44
C ALA A 134 -28.24 10.09 -0.29
N VAL A 135 -28.07 11.36 0.05
CA VAL A 135 -28.84 12.48 -0.54
C VAL A 135 -27.95 13.48 -1.27
N ASP A 136 -26.66 13.52 -0.91
CA ASP A 136 -25.68 14.36 -1.58
C ASP A 136 -24.32 13.66 -1.60
N THR A 137 -23.55 13.91 -2.64
CA THR A 137 -22.20 13.35 -2.82
C THR A 137 -21.33 14.39 -3.51
N SER A 138 -20.27 14.80 -2.82
CA SER A 138 -19.29 15.76 -3.31
C SER A 138 -17.93 15.08 -3.47
N ILE A 139 -17.29 15.29 -4.61
CA ILE A 139 -15.89 14.89 -4.82
C ILE A 139 -15.00 16.00 -4.28
N LEU A 140 -14.09 15.63 -3.38
CA LEU A 140 -13.17 16.56 -2.75
C LEU A 140 -11.77 16.49 -3.37
N ASP A 141 -11.36 15.32 -3.83
CA ASP A 141 -10.19 15.11 -4.68
C ASP A 141 -10.30 13.75 -5.39
N MET A 142 -9.42 13.53 -6.37
CA MET A 142 -9.05 12.22 -6.87
C MET A 142 -7.54 12.01 -6.71
N TYR A 143 -7.15 10.81 -6.35
CA TYR A 143 -5.76 10.44 -6.12
C TYR A 143 -5.32 9.40 -7.14
N ALA A 144 -4.08 9.52 -7.61
CA ALA A 144 -3.38 8.48 -8.34
C ALA A 144 -2.31 7.86 -7.44
N VAL A 145 -2.26 6.53 -7.40
CA VAL A 145 -1.17 5.76 -6.78
C VAL A 145 -0.36 5.11 -7.89
N VAL A 146 0.90 5.51 -8.03
CA VAL A 146 1.83 4.97 -9.05
C VAL A 146 2.14 3.51 -8.72
N GLN A 147 1.89 2.58 -9.65
CA GLN A 147 2.00 1.15 -9.36
C GLN A 147 3.42 0.70 -9.00
N ASP A 148 4.43 1.30 -9.61
CA ASP A 148 5.83 0.90 -9.41
C ASP A 148 6.43 1.43 -8.10
N THR A 149 6.00 2.62 -7.67
CA THR A 149 6.64 3.35 -6.55
C THR A 149 5.75 3.49 -5.32
N GLY A 150 4.43 3.35 -5.47
CA GLY A 150 3.46 3.68 -4.44
C GLY A 150 3.30 5.19 -4.18
N GLU A 151 3.87 6.04 -5.04
CA GLU A 151 3.72 7.49 -4.93
C GLU A 151 2.26 7.90 -5.07
N VAL A 152 1.76 8.70 -4.12
CA VAL A 152 0.42 9.26 -4.12
C VAL A 152 0.45 10.65 -4.71
N ILE A 153 -0.42 10.91 -5.70
CA ILE A 153 -0.52 12.18 -6.41
C ILE A 153 -1.95 12.69 -6.30
N ALA A 154 -2.12 13.80 -5.57
CA ALA A 154 -3.37 14.55 -5.54
C ALA A 154 -3.66 15.22 -6.89
N SER A 155 -4.88 15.06 -7.40
CA SER A 155 -5.28 15.65 -8.67
C SER A 155 -5.77 17.09 -8.52
N GLY A 156 -6.34 17.45 -7.37
CA GLY A 156 -7.12 18.67 -7.18
C GLY A 156 -8.45 18.68 -7.94
N LYS A 157 -8.93 17.53 -8.45
CA LYS A 157 -10.22 17.41 -9.15
C LYS A 157 -11.36 17.38 -8.14
N THR A 158 -12.31 18.28 -8.30
CA THR A 158 -13.55 18.32 -7.50
C THR A 158 -14.78 17.87 -8.29
N ASP A 159 -14.58 17.53 -9.56
CA ASP A 159 -15.58 16.95 -10.46
C ASP A 159 -14.93 15.95 -11.42
N TRP A 160 -15.72 15.00 -11.93
CA TRP A 160 -15.28 14.03 -12.94
C TRP A 160 -14.73 14.70 -14.20
N GLY A 161 -15.31 15.82 -14.63
CA GLY A 161 -14.90 16.58 -15.81
C GLY A 161 -13.66 17.47 -15.63
N ASP A 162 -13.15 17.64 -14.42
CA ASP A 162 -11.97 18.46 -14.18
C ASP A 162 -10.70 17.86 -14.82
N ILE A 163 -9.74 18.67 -15.22
CA ILE A 163 -8.51 18.14 -15.86
C ILE A 163 -7.48 17.69 -14.80
N GLY A 164 -7.58 18.22 -13.58
CA GLY A 164 -6.62 17.95 -12.50
C GLY A 164 -5.24 18.56 -12.75
N SER A 165 -4.31 18.29 -11.83
CA SER A 165 -2.98 18.87 -11.83
C SER A 165 -2.12 18.34 -12.99
N LYS A 166 -1.11 19.11 -13.40
CA LYS A 166 -0.17 18.66 -14.45
C LYS A 166 0.58 17.39 -14.05
N ALA A 167 0.89 17.23 -12.76
CA ALA A 167 1.56 16.03 -12.25
C ALA A 167 0.65 14.81 -12.37
N TYR A 168 -0.63 14.97 -12.01
CA TYR A 168 -1.63 13.93 -12.16
C TYR A 168 -1.82 13.52 -13.62
N GLN A 169 -2.02 14.48 -14.54
CA GLN A 169 -2.13 14.19 -15.98
C GLN A 169 -0.91 13.46 -16.53
N ALA A 170 0.30 13.93 -16.17
CA ALA A 170 1.54 13.30 -16.63
C ALA A 170 1.69 11.85 -16.13
N ALA A 171 1.27 11.57 -14.90
CA ALA A 171 1.35 10.24 -14.31
C ALA A 171 0.27 9.28 -14.83
N THR A 172 -0.93 9.79 -15.11
CA THR A 172 -2.12 8.98 -15.43
C THR A 172 -2.43 8.88 -16.92
N GLY A 173 -1.93 9.83 -17.72
CA GLY A 173 -2.23 9.93 -19.15
C GLY A 173 -3.65 10.43 -19.47
N GLU A 174 -4.35 10.99 -18.48
CA GLU A 174 -5.65 11.67 -18.63
C GLU A 174 -5.50 13.07 -19.24
#